data_AF-A0A150PPX5-F1
#
_entry.id   AF-A0A150PPX5-F1
#
_cell.length_a   1.000
_cell.length_b   1.000
_cell.length_c   1.000
_cell.angle_alpha   90.00
_cell.angle_beta   90.00
_cell.angle_gamma   90.00
#
_symmetry.space_group_name_H-M   'P 1'
#
loop_
_entity.id
_entity.type
_entity.pdbx_description
1 polymer ?
#
loop_
_entity_poly.entity_id
_entity_poly.type
_entity_poly.pdbx_seq_one_letter_code
_entity_poly.pdbx_strand_id
1 'polypeptide(L)'
;MSSTRMIQELDDRLRWFVRNPDIHLLDVVVATDIRGSILELVLGQELHADNRAPFYGLEDACTRADDGFAARVERFARLHAVRAAKVREDTGATLPALALPPVGLPPAARFSGLLVRALSAHLPWNDGLVVVLAPTIVDDPATWAAAVDGLVRTHSSRRIRFVTLHVESSPLRGIVERLGGAACATNCALDHRALARELDLRLALMAGAPASAPGPARAGCAWPRAVQPPHRRNAPSPPEPDARMAAASALPAHVLRGAKAMRDGDVKAAVESQVAARDAALHAEQPRIAAIMELVLGAYLVSAGDRATARRVYAQAIARAGRIGTPDLAAQGWLALGAIELGDGDRTAATNAYVEAGGAAERGGALMLAIEAWRMAGRVRADDGDDAQATRMWQQALAVADRMEP
;
A
#
# COMPACT_ATOMS: atom_id res chain seq x y z
N MET A 1 2.21 -14.93 9.96
CA MET A 1 1.28 -14.19 10.83
C MET A 1 0.26 -13.53 9.91
N SER A 2 -1.06 -13.60 10.19
CA SER A 2 -2.06 -12.94 9.31
C SER A 2 -1.87 -11.42 9.37
N SER A 3 -2.02 -10.71 8.23
CA SER A 3 -1.76 -9.27 8.12
C SER A 3 -2.49 -8.43 9.17
N THR A 4 -3.72 -8.81 9.52
CA THR A 4 -4.50 -8.14 10.58
C THR A 4 -3.84 -8.26 11.95
N ARG A 5 -3.28 -9.43 12.28
CA ARG A 5 -2.59 -9.64 13.56
C ARG A 5 -1.29 -8.85 13.65
N MET A 6 -0.59 -8.67 12.51
CA MET A 6 0.64 -7.87 12.46
C MET A 6 0.37 -6.40 12.76
N ILE A 7 -0.67 -5.84 12.13
CA ILE A 7 -1.07 -4.45 12.36
C ILE A 7 -1.55 -4.24 13.80
N GLN A 8 -2.31 -5.20 14.36
CA GLN A 8 -2.74 -5.15 15.77
C GLN A 8 -1.55 -5.17 16.73
N GLU A 9 -0.58 -6.08 16.52
CA GLU A 9 0.61 -6.14 17.36
C GLU A 9 1.44 -4.85 17.28
N LEU A 10 1.56 -4.26 16.09
CA LEU A 10 2.20 -2.96 15.93
C LEU A 10 1.45 -1.84 16.66
N ASP A 11 0.12 -1.76 16.51
CA ASP A 11 -0.70 -0.74 17.19
C ASP A 11 -0.54 -0.86 18.71
N ASP A 12 -0.58 -2.07 19.27
CA ASP A 12 -0.36 -2.32 20.69
C ASP A 12 1.04 -1.85 21.13
N ARG A 13 2.08 -2.14 20.34
CA ARG A 13 3.47 -1.70 20.61
C ARG A 13 3.62 -0.19 20.53
N LEU A 14 2.97 0.46 19.57
CA LEU A 14 2.98 1.91 19.41
C LEU A 14 2.29 2.62 20.57
N ARG A 15 1.10 2.14 20.97
CA ARG A 15 0.39 2.66 22.15
C ARG A 15 1.20 2.49 23.42
N TRP A 16 1.87 1.36 23.57
CA TRP A 16 2.78 1.12 24.68
C TRP A 16 3.97 2.09 24.67
N PHE A 17 4.60 2.31 23.52
CA PHE A 17 5.67 3.28 23.34
C PHE A 17 5.23 4.72 23.69
N VAL A 18 4.03 5.13 23.25
CA VAL A 18 3.49 6.45 23.58
C VAL A 18 3.31 6.61 25.09
N ARG A 19 2.67 5.62 25.74
CA ARG A 19 2.35 5.64 27.18
C ARG A 19 3.56 5.45 28.09
N ASN A 20 4.61 4.78 27.61
CA ASN A 20 5.78 4.47 28.41
C ASN A 20 6.99 5.33 27.99
N PRO A 21 7.28 6.43 28.72
CA PRO A 21 8.39 7.32 28.40
C PRO A 21 9.77 6.70 28.65
N ASP A 22 9.86 5.54 29.34
CA ASP A 22 11.12 4.81 29.54
C ASP A 22 11.61 4.10 28.27
N ILE A 23 10.77 3.98 27.25
CA ILE A 23 11.17 3.39 25.97
C ILE A 23 11.75 4.49 25.08
N HIS A 24 13.04 4.40 24.83
CA HIS A 24 13.79 5.40 24.06
C HIS A 24 13.87 5.05 22.58
N LEU A 25 13.73 3.76 22.23
CA LEU A 25 13.79 3.27 20.86
C LEU A 25 12.69 2.24 20.61
N LEU A 26 11.85 2.48 19.60
CA LEU A 26 10.98 1.47 19.00
C LEU A 26 11.48 1.15 17.60
N ASP A 27 11.96 -0.06 17.39
CA ASP A 27 12.45 -0.55 16.12
C ASP A 27 11.38 -1.37 15.39
N VAL A 28 11.05 -0.97 14.16
CA VAL A 28 9.94 -1.54 13.39
C VAL A 28 10.47 -2.05 12.06
N VAL A 29 10.38 -3.36 11.83
CA VAL A 29 10.62 -3.97 10.51
C VAL A 29 9.30 -4.12 9.78
N VAL A 30 9.24 -3.76 8.51
CA VAL A 30 8.04 -3.83 7.66
C VAL A 30 8.34 -4.48 6.32
N ALA A 31 7.31 -4.99 5.66
CA ALA A 31 7.39 -5.33 4.25
C ALA A 31 7.31 -4.08 3.37
N THR A 32 7.94 -4.14 2.20
CA THR A 32 8.07 -3.04 1.24
C THR A 32 6.72 -2.47 0.80
N ASP A 33 5.74 -3.35 0.58
CA ASP A 33 4.40 -3.04 0.08
C ASP A 33 3.52 -2.32 1.10
N ILE A 34 3.76 -2.49 2.39
CA ILE A 34 2.98 -1.85 3.47
C ILE A 34 3.71 -0.71 4.17
N ARG A 35 4.97 -0.40 3.79
CA ARG A 35 5.79 0.62 4.46
C ARG A 35 5.07 1.96 4.62
N GLY A 36 4.42 2.45 3.56
CA GLY A 36 3.70 3.73 3.57
C GLY A 36 2.59 3.77 4.61
N SER A 37 1.70 2.78 4.59
CA SER A 37 0.60 2.66 5.57
C SER A 37 1.11 2.50 7.00
N ILE A 38 2.24 1.81 7.21
CA ILE A 38 2.84 1.68 8.54
C ILE A 38 3.45 3.01 9.00
N LEU A 39 4.11 3.75 8.12
CA LEU A 39 4.65 5.08 8.46
C LEU A 39 3.52 6.04 8.86
N GLU A 40 2.41 6.03 8.12
CA GLU A 40 1.20 6.80 8.47
C GLU A 40 0.65 6.39 9.83
N LEU A 41 0.56 5.08 10.12
CA LEU A 41 0.11 4.57 11.41
C LEU A 41 1.03 5.02 12.56
N VAL A 42 2.35 5.02 12.35
CA VAL A 42 3.34 5.49 13.33
C VAL A 42 3.19 6.99 13.58
N LEU A 43 3.12 7.81 12.53
CA LEU A 43 2.96 9.26 12.64
C LEU A 43 1.61 9.66 13.24
N GLY A 44 0.55 8.87 12.97
CA GLY A 44 -0.78 9.06 13.54
C GLY A 44 -0.83 8.91 15.06
N GLN A 45 0.16 8.26 15.67
CA GLN A 45 0.28 8.17 17.14
C GLN A 45 0.51 9.52 17.81
N GLU A 46 0.87 10.55 17.04
CA GLU A 46 0.93 11.91 17.56
C GLU A 46 -0.42 12.36 18.15
N LEU A 47 -1.53 11.91 17.55
CA LEU A 47 -2.90 12.24 17.97
C LEU A 47 -3.42 11.35 19.11
N HIS A 48 -2.61 10.42 19.63
CA HIS A 48 -3.01 9.57 20.73
C HIS A 48 -3.27 10.41 22.00
N ALA A 49 -4.34 10.12 22.74
CA ALA A 49 -4.80 10.94 23.87
C ALA A 49 -3.73 11.14 24.98
N ASP A 50 -2.94 10.09 25.22
CA ASP A 50 -1.85 10.08 26.21
C ASP A 50 -0.53 10.68 25.65
N ASN A 51 -0.48 11.04 24.37
CA ASN A 51 0.74 11.60 23.79
C ASN A 51 0.93 13.07 24.20
N ARG A 52 2.18 13.42 24.49
CA ARG A 52 2.64 14.78 24.83
C ARG A 52 3.90 15.16 24.06
N ALA A 53 4.20 14.46 22.96
CA ALA A 53 5.40 14.72 22.16
C ALA A 53 5.05 14.82 20.67
N PRO A 54 5.41 15.90 19.95
CA PRO A 54 5.26 15.96 18.51
C PRO A 54 6.11 14.87 17.81
N PHE A 55 5.59 14.33 16.71
CA PHE A 55 6.30 13.38 15.87
C PHE A 55 6.92 14.10 14.67
N TYR A 56 8.12 13.68 14.28
CA TYR A 56 8.83 14.18 13.10
C TYR A 56 9.25 13.02 12.21
N GLY A 57 8.55 12.86 11.08
CA GLY A 57 8.82 11.84 10.07
C GLY A 57 9.97 12.21 9.13
N LEU A 58 11.04 11.41 9.12
CA LEU A 58 12.23 11.63 8.30
C LEU A 58 12.49 10.40 7.44
N GLU A 59 12.26 10.55 6.13
CA GLU A 59 12.34 9.44 5.16
C GLU A 59 13.61 9.42 4.32
N ASP A 60 14.57 10.30 4.62
CA ASP A 60 15.77 10.47 3.81
C ASP A 60 16.59 9.16 3.71
N ALA A 61 17.13 8.85 2.54
CA ALA A 61 17.91 7.63 2.33
C ALA A 61 19.19 7.60 3.16
N CYS A 62 19.78 6.41 3.31
CA CYS A 62 21.13 6.20 3.82
C CYS A 62 21.87 5.30 2.81
N THR A 63 22.73 5.90 2.01
CA THR A 63 23.50 5.20 0.96
C THR A 63 24.96 5.06 1.38
N ARG A 64 25.77 4.30 0.63
CA ARG A 64 27.22 4.25 0.90
C ARG A 64 27.94 5.57 0.67
N ALA A 65 27.39 6.42 -0.21
CA ALA A 65 27.98 7.71 -0.56
C ALA A 65 27.53 8.85 0.36
N ASP A 66 26.37 8.71 0.99
CA ASP A 66 25.74 9.74 1.81
C ASP A 66 24.95 9.08 2.95
N ASP A 67 25.31 9.42 4.19
CA ASP A 67 24.62 8.97 5.41
C ASP A 67 23.22 9.60 5.57
N GLY A 68 22.91 10.60 4.74
CA GLY A 68 21.63 11.29 4.65
C GLY A 68 21.31 12.17 5.84
N PHE A 69 22.25 12.42 6.76
CA PHE A 69 22.00 13.27 7.92
C PHE A 69 21.93 14.75 7.56
N ALA A 70 22.63 15.17 6.50
CA ALA A 70 22.49 16.53 5.99
C ALA A 70 21.06 16.81 5.50
N ALA A 71 20.49 15.88 4.71
CA ALA A 71 19.10 15.96 4.26
C ALA A 71 18.11 15.94 5.45
N ARG A 72 18.36 15.10 6.47
CA ARG A 72 17.54 15.04 7.69
C ARG A 72 17.54 16.34 8.48
N VAL A 73 18.68 17.04 8.57
CA VAL A 73 18.78 18.36 9.21
C VAL A 73 17.85 19.35 8.53
N GLU A 74 17.92 19.44 7.21
CA GLU A 74 17.08 20.36 6.44
C GLU A 74 15.60 19.99 6.50
N ARG A 75 15.27 18.70 6.34
CA ARG A 75 13.89 18.21 6.42
C ARG A 75 13.30 18.47 7.80
N PHE A 76 14.02 18.17 8.86
CA PHE A 76 13.56 18.42 10.22
C PHE A 76 13.29 19.90 10.47
N ALA A 77 14.18 20.80 10.02
CA ALA A 77 13.96 22.24 10.15
C ALA A 77 12.71 22.71 9.39
N ARG A 78 12.48 22.20 8.16
CA ARG A 78 11.26 22.48 7.40
C ARG A 78 10.00 21.99 8.10
N LEU A 79 9.99 20.74 8.58
CA LEU A 79 8.85 20.17 9.32
C LEU A 79 8.55 20.96 10.59
N HIS A 80 9.59 21.40 11.31
CA HIS A 80 9.41 22.25 12.48
C HIS A 80 8.82 23.61 12.13
N ALA A 81 9.24 24.24 11.02
CA ALA A 81 8.67 25.50 10.56
C ALA A 81 7.19 25.37 10.17
N VAL A 82 6.81 24.31 9.47
CA VAL A 82 5.40 24.00 9.15
C VAL A 82 4.58 23.84 10.42
N ARG A 83 5.10 23.08 11.41
CA ARG A 83 4.45 22.91 12.71
C ARG A 83 4.31 24.24 13.46
N ALA A 84 5.34 25.08 13.46
CA ALA A 84 5.30 26.40 14.10
C ALA A 84 4.22 27.29 13.49
N ALA A 85 4.06 27.27 12.17
CA ALA A 85 2.99 27.98 11.48
C ALA A 85 1.60 27.48 11.92
N LYS A 86 1.41 26.16 11.95
CA LYS A 86 0.15 25.52 12.36
C LYS A 86 -0.21 25.79 13.82
N VAL A 87 0.74 25.69 14.74
CA VAL A 87 0.49 26.01 16.17
C VAL A 87 0.06 27.46 16.34
N ARG A 88 0.69 28.39 15.62
CA ARG A 88 0.31 29.80 15.66
C ARG A 88 -1.10 30.03 15.13
N GLU A 89 -1.49 29.32 14.07
CA GLU A 89 -2.84 29.38 13.51
C GLU A 89 -3.89 28.78 14.47
N ASP A 90 -3.65 27.58 14.99
CA ASP A 90 -4.63 26.82 15.78
C ASP A 90 -4.78 27.35 17.21
N THR A 91 -3.69 27.83 17.84
CA THR A 91 -3.67 28.16 19.27
C THR A 91 -3.19 29.58 19.58
N GLY A 92 -2.72 30.34 18.58
CA GLY A 92 -2.10 31.66 18.79
C GLY A 92 -0.74 31.61 19.48
N ALA A 93 -0.21 30.42 19.82
CA ALA A 93 1.07 30.27 20.49
C ALA A 93 2.22 30.32 19.48
N THR A 94 3.39 30.80 19.92
CA THR A 94 4.58 30.87 19.06
C THR A 94 5.57 29.77 19.44
N LEU A 95 5.86 28.88 18.49
CA LEU A 95 7.01 27.99 18.55
C LEU A 95 8.26 28.71 18.02
N PRO A 96 9.36 28.77 18.79
CA PRO A 96 10.60 29.42 18.34
C PRO A 96 11.16 28.79 17.06
N ALA A 97 11.61 29.61 16.12
CA ALA A 97 12.29 29.13 14.93
C ALA A 97 13.62 28.44 15.29
N LEU A 98 13.92 27.33 14.62
CA LEU A 98 15.18 26.61 14.83
C LEU A 98 16.29 27.22 13.98
N ALA A 99 17.30 27.80 14.64
CA ALA A 99 18.53 28.15 13.97
C ALA A 99 19.27 26.87 13.54
N LEU A 100 19.72 26.83 12.29
CA LEU A 100 20.52 25.70 11.80
C LEU A 100 21.90 25.66 12.49
N PRO A 101 22.42 24.47 12.81
CA PRO A 101 23.79 24.32 13.33
C PRO A 101 24.84 24.67 12.26
N PRO A 102 26.05 25.14 12.66
CA PRO A 102 27.14 25.46 11.75
C PRO A 102 27.49 24.30 10.82
N VAL A 103 27.88 24.61 9.59
CA VAL A 103 28.19 23.62 8.53
C VAL A 103 29.46 22.81 8.83
N GLY A 104 30.37 23.31 9.67
CA GLY A 104 31.65 22.66 10.00
C GLY A 104 31.58 21.45 10.94
N LEU A 105 30.40 21.10 11.45
CA LEU A 105 30.22 19.90 12.29
C LEU A 105 29.79 18.69 11.43
N PRO A 106 30.13 17.45 11.83
CA PRO A 106 29.61 16.26 11.18
C PRO A 106 28.07 16.28 11.09
N PRO A 107 27.45 15.85 9.97
CA PRO A 107 26.00 15.92 9.77
C PRO A 107 25.17 15.32 10.92
N ALA A 108 25.56 14.15 11.45
CA ALA A 108 24.86 13.53 12.58
C ALA A 108 24.94 14.37 13.87
N ALA A 109 26.08 15.04 14.13
CA ALA A 109 26.24 15.94 15.27
C ALA A 109 25.40 17.22 15.10
N ARG A 110 25.32 17.75 13.87
CA ARG A 110 24.40 18.85 13.54
C ARG A 110 22.96 18.44 13.81
N PHE A 111 22.55 17.26 13.36
CA PHE A 111 21.23 16.73 13.59
C PHE A 111 20.91 16.61 15.08
N SER A 112 21.80 16.01 15.88
CA SER A 112 21.67 15.96 17.34
C SER A 112 21.50 17.35 17.97
N GLY A 113 22.34 18.33 17.61
CA GLY A 113 22.22 19.70 18.10
C GLY A 113 20.88 20.36 17.74
N LEU A 114 20.32 20.03 16.57
CA LEU A 114 19.00 20.51 16.15
C LEU A 114 17.87 19.91 16.98
N LEU A 115 17.95 18.61 17.33
CA LEU A 115 16.98 17.95 18.21
C LEU A 115 16.96 18.59 19.61
N VAL A 116 18.12 18.89 20.18
CA VAL A 116 18.23 19.58 21.48
C VAL A 116 17.61 20.97 21.42
N ARG A 117 17.85 21.74 20.33
CA ARG A 117 17.22 23.05 20.13
C ARG A 117 15.70 22.94 20.01
N ALA A 118 15.20 21.94 19.29
CA ALA A 118 13.77 21.68 19.16
C ALA A 118 13.12 21.31 20.50
N LEU A 119 13.81 20.52 21.32
CA LEU A 119 13.35 20.20 22.67
C LEU A 119 13.27 21.45 23.56
N SER A 120 14.25 22.37 23.45
CA SER A 120 14.22 23.63 24.18
C SER A 120 13.12 24.57 23.67
N ALA A 121 12.80 24.52 22.37
CA ALA A 121 11.72 25.24 21.72
C ALA A 121 10.36 24.50 21.85
N HIS A 122 10.00 24.06 23.06
CA HIS A 122 8.75 23.34 23.31
C HIS A 122 7.65 24.25 23.86
N LEU A 123 6.40 23.81 23.67
CA LEU A 123 5.23 24.41 24.31
C LEU A 123 5.05 23.77 25.70
N PRO A 124 4.37 24.44 26.65
CA PRO A 124 4.20 23.94 28.01
C PRO A 124 3.51 22.57 28.11
N TRP A 125 2.72 22.19 27.12
CA TRP A 125 2.02 20.90 27.05
C TRP A 125 2.81 19.80 26.34
N ASN A 126 4.04 20.09 25.89
CA ASN A 126 4.91 19.11 25.24
C ASN A 126 6.01 18.64 26.21
N ASP A 127 6.02 17.34 26.52
CA ASP A 127 6.98 16.73 27.44
C ASP A 127 8.24 16.19 26.75
N GLY A 128 8.27 16.21 25.42
CA GLY A 128 9.41 15.72 24.65
C GLY A 128 9.22 15.89 23.15
N LEU A 129 9.92 15.07 22.38
CA LEU A 129 9.78 14.92 20.93
C LEU A 129 10.03 13.46 20.53
N VAL A 130 9.36 13.00 19.48
CA VAL A 130 9.58 11.68 18.86
C VAL A 130 10.13 11.88 17.45
N VAL A 131 11.30 11.31 17.18
CA VAL A 131 11.90 11.31 15.85
C VAL A 131 11.63 9.98 15.18
N VAL A 132 10.93 10.00 14.06
CA VAL A 132 10.64 8.80 13.26
C VAL A 132 11.65 8.74 12.11
N LEU A 133 12.63 7.85 12.22
CA LEU A 133 13.67 7.60 11.25
C LEU A 133 13.24 6.45 10.32
N ALA A 134 12.75 6.79 9.14
CA ALA A 134 12.18 5.83 8.19
C ALA A 134 12.89 5.90 6.83
N PRO A 135 14.21 5.64 6.74
CA PRO A 135 14.92 5.72 5.46
C PRO A 135 14.23 4.88 4.37
N THR A 136 14.13 5.42 3.16
CA THR A 136 13.62 4.66 2.00
C THR A 136 14.61 3.58 1.53
N ILE A 137 15.91 3.81 1.75
CA ILE A 137 17.03 2.93 1.35
C ILE A 137 18.07 2.92 2.47
N VAL A 138 18.64 1.74 2.76
CA VAL A 138 19.79 1.56 3.67
C VAL A 138 20.83 0.64 3.01
N ASP A 139 21.80 1.20 2.29
CA ASP A 139 22.82 0.42 1.56
C ASP A 139 24.02 0.01 2.43
N ASP A 140 24.23 0.72 3.54
CA ASP A 140 25.26 0.44 4.55
C ASP A 140 24.60 0.30 5.94
N PRO A 141 24.13 -0.91 6.28
CA PRO A 141 23.43 -1.15 7.54
C PRO A 141 24.32 -0.92 8.77
N ALA A 142 25.64 -1.09 8.65
CA ALA A 142 26.58 -0.91 9.77
C ALA A 142 26.76 0.57 10.10
N THR A 143 27.00 1.40 9.08
CA THR A 143 27.08 2.86 9.25
C THR A 143 25.77 3.44 9.78
N TRP A 144 24.64 2.99 9.23
CA TRP A 144 23.32 3.37 9.73
C TRP A 144 23.11 3.00 11.20
N ALA A 145 23.41 1.75 11.58
CA ALA A 145 23.28 1.30 12.97
C ALA A 145 24.17 2.12 13.91
N ALA A 146 25.42 2.38 13.53
CA ALA A 146 26.34 3.20 14.33
C ALA A 146 25.81 4.63 14.54
N ALA A 147 25.21 5.23 13.52
CA ALA A 147 24.65 6.57 13.61
C ALA A 147 23.41 6.62 14.52
N VAL A 148 22.46 5.70 14.36
CA VAL A 148 21.27 5.60 15.23
C VAL A 148 21.69 5.35 16.67
N ASP A 149 22.64 4.45 16.88
CA ASP A 149 23.19 4.16 18.20
C ASP A 149 23.82 5.40 18.85
N GLY A 150 24.60 6.17 18.09
CA GLY A 150 25.15 7.44 18.53
C GLY A 150 24.05 8.42 18.98
N LEU A 151 22.96 8.53 18.22
CA LEU A 151 21.82 9.38 18.60
C LEU A 151 21.12 8.90 19.87
N VAL A 152 20.81 7.61 19.96
CA VAL A 152 20.10 7.05 21.12
C VAL A 152 20.94 7.19 22.40
N ARG A 153 22.25 6.96 22.33
CA ARG A 153 23.14 7.17 23.49
C ARG A 153 23.27 8.64 23.88
N THR A 154 23.43 9.52 22.90
CA THR A 154 23.56 10.97 23.12
C THR A 154 22.30 11.54 23.77
N HIS A 155 21.12 11.03 23.39
CA HIS A 155 19.84 11.51 23.88
C HIS A 155 19.14 10.47 24.77
N SER A 156 19.87 9.86 25.70
CA SER A 156 19.33 8.87 26.66
C SER A 156 18.27 9.42 27.63
N SER A 157 17.79 10.65 27.43
CA SER A 157 16.69 11.25 28.19
C SER A 157 15.32 10.76 27.68
N ARG A 158 14.36 10.62 28.59
CA ARG A 158 12.94 10.35 28.28
C ARG A 158 12.27 11.36 27.33
N ARG A 159 12.91 12.50 27.06
CA ARG A 159 12.35 13.62 26.29
C ARG A 159 12.64 13.56 24.80
N ILE A 160 13.62 12.79 24.34
CA ILE A 160 13.89 12.59 22.90
C ILE A 160 13.89 11.10 22.66
N ARG A 161 12.86 10.63 21.95
CA ARG A 161 12.66 9.20 21.70
C ARG A 161 12.65 8.94 20.20
N PHE A 162 13.02 7.73 19.82
CA PHE A 162 13.19 7.35 18.42
C PHE A 162 12.25 6.21 18.05
N VAL A 163 11.66 6.33 16.87
CA VAL A 163 11.04 5.20 16.16
C VAL A 163 11.84 4.97 14.89
N THR A 164 12.29 3.75 14.63
CA THR A 164 12.98 3.39 13.40
C THR A 164 12.10 2.49 12.55
N LEU A 165 12.06 2.74 11.24
CA LEU A 165 11.30 1.94 10.28
C LEU A 165 12.25 1.37 9.23
N HIS A 166 12.32 0.06 9.12
CA HIS A 166 13.19 -0.66 8.21
C HIS A 166 12.43 -1.64 7.33
N VAL A 167 12.84 -1.75 6.08
CA VAL A 167 12.25 -2.68 5.12
C VAL A 167 12.99 -4.01 5.20
N GLU A 168 12.24 -5.11 5.33
CA GLU A 168 12.69 -6.51 5.31
C GLU A 168 13.60 -6.98 6.46
N SER A 169 14.49 -6.12 6.97
CA SER A 169 15.39 -6.46 8.08
C SER A 169 15.79 -5.23 8.89
N SER A 170 16.11 -5.42 10.18
CA SER A 170 16.64 -4.36 11.03
C SER A 170 18.12 -4.59 11.34
N PRO A 171 18.99 -3.60 11.11
CA PRO A 171 20.37 -3.63 11.56
C PRO A 171 20.53 -3.23 13.04
N LEU A 172 19.45 -2.86 13.73
CA LEU A 172 19.49 -2.32 15.09
C LEU A 172 19.31 -3.37 16.17
N ARG A 173 19.25 -4.66 15.81
CA ARG A 173 19.03 -5.76 16.75
C ARG A 173 19.98 -5.71 17.95
N GLY A 174 21.28 -5.52 17.73
CA GLY A 174 22.27 -5.43 18.80
C GLY A 174 22.09 -4.20 19.71
N ILE A 175 21.51 -3.12 19.20
CA ILE A 175 21.19 -1.92 19.97
C ILE A 175 19.96 -2.19 20.85
N VAL A 176 18.90 -2.78 20.29
CA VAL A 176 17.69 -3.16 21.02
C VAL A 176 18.02 -4.13 22.16
N GLU A 177 18.79 -5.18 21.88
CA GLU A 177 19.23 -6.16 22.88
C GLU A 177 20.01 -5.50 24.03
N ARG A 178 20.90 -4.54 23.71
CA ARG A 178 21.67 -3.80 24.71
C ARG A 178 20.83 -2.85 25.55
N LEU A 179 19.83 -2.19 24.96
CA LEU A 179 18.95 -1.27 25.67
C LEU A 179 17.92 -1.99 26.57
N GLY A 180 17.65 -3.27 26.31
CA GLY A 180 16.76 -4.09 27.13
C GLY A 180 15.38 -3.45 27.25
N GLY A 181 14.92 -3.21 28.49
CA GLY A 181 13.60 -2.62 28.75
C GLY A 181 13.41 -1.19 28.23
N ALA A 182 14.49 -0.49 27.86
CA ALA A 182 14.44 0.86 27.26
C ALA A 182 14.27 0.84 25.73
N ALA A 183 14.17 -0.34 25.11
CA ALA A 183 13.87 -0.47 23.69
C ALA A 183 12.83 -1.57 23.44
N CYS A 184 12.11 -1.45 22.33
CA CYS A 184 11.21 -2.48 21.83
C CYS A 184 11.49 -2.72 20.35
N ALA A 185 11.29 -3.94 19.89
CA ALA A 185 11.30 -4.27 18.47
C ALA A 185 9.99 -4.95 18.09
N THR A 186 9.51 -4.69 16.87
CA THR A 186 8.37 -5.40 16.27
C THR A 186 8.66 -5.70 14.81
N ASN A 187 8.22 -6.87 14.36
CA ASN A 187 8.43 -7.33 13.00
C ASN A 187 7.07 -7.51 12.30
N CYS A 188 6.79 -6.58 11.40
CA CYS A 188 5.62 -6.55 10.53
C CYS A 188 5.96 -7.01 9.10
N ALA A 189 7.07 -7.73 8.88
CA ALA A 189 7.36 -8.32 7.59
C ALA A 189 6.36 -9.43 7.26
N LEU A 190 5.85 -9.42 6.02
CA LEU A 190 4.97 -10.44 5.49
C LEU A 190 5.72 -11.79 5.36
N ASP A 191 5.32 -12.77 6.17
CA ASP A 191 5.77 -14.15 5.98
C ASP A 191 5.01 -14.78 4.80
N HIS A 192 5.59 -14.65 3.60
CA HIS A 192 5.04 -15.22 2.37
C HIS A 192 4.81 -16.74 2.46
N ARG A 193 5.60 -17.47 3.26
CA ARG A 193 5.39 -18.91 3.45
C ARG A 193 4.17 -19.17 4.34
N ALA A 194 3.95 -18.37 5.38
CA ALA A 194 2.72 -18.44 6.16
C ALA A 194 1.50 -18.07 5.32
N LEU A 195 1.58 -17.03 4.49
CA LEU A 195 0.49 -16.64 3.59
C LEU A 195 0.16 -17.76 2.59
N ALA A 196 1.18 -18.43 2.05
CA ALA A 196 0.98 -19.58 1.18
C ALA A 196 0.24 -20.72 1.90
N ARG A 197 0.68 -21.09 3.12
CA ARG A 197 0.01 -22.11 3.94
C ARG A 197 -1.44 -21.72 4.28
N GLU A 198 -1.69 -20.44 4.57
CA GLU A 198 -3.04 -19.93 4.86
C GLU A 198 -3.96 -20.02 3.64
N LEU A 199 -3.45 -19.67 2.46
CA LEU A 199 -4.19 -19.82 1.20
C LEU A 199 -4.51 -21.29 0.91
N ASP A 200 -3.53 -22.18 1.09
CA ASP A 200 -3.71 -23.63 0.89
C ASP A 200 -4.76 -24.20 1.85
N LEU A 201 -4.67 -23.82 3.12
CA LEU A 201 -5.65 -24.19 4.13
C LEU A 201 -7.04 -23.68 3.76
N ARG A 202 -7.16 -22.43 3.32
CA ARG A 202 -8.44 -21.83 2.91
C ARG A 202 -9.04 -22.59 1.73
N LEU A 203 -8.26 -22.88 0.70
CA LEU A 203 -8.71 -23.68 -0.44
C LEU A 203 -9.14 -25.10 -0.04
N ALA A 204 -8.41 -25.73 0.88
CA ALA A 204 -8.77 -27.04 1.43
C ALA A 204 -10.08 -26.98 2.23
N LEU A 205 -10.29 -25.94 3.04
CA LEU A 205 -11.52 -25.72 3.79
C LEU A 205 -12.71 -25.50 2.87
N MET A 206 -12.54 -24.72 1.79
CA MET A 206 -13.59 -24.51 0.78
C MET A 206 -13.96 -25.80 0.06
N ALA A 207 -12.97 -26.61 -0.31
CA ALA A 207 -13.19 -27.90 -0.98
C ALA A 207 -13.87 -28.94 -0.06
N GLY A 208 -13.59 -28.90 1.25
CA GLY A 208 -14.17 -29.80 2.24
C GLY A 208 -15.49 -29.34 2.85
N ALA A 209 -16.00 -28.15 2.49
CA ALA A 209 -17.23 -27.62 3.06
C ALA A 209 -18.47 -28.35 2.46
N PRO A 210 -19.38 -28.90 3.28
CA PRO A 210 -20.60 -29.51 2.76
C PRO A 210 -21.51 -28.45 2.08
N ALA A 211 -22.35 -28.86 1.14
CA ALA A 211 -23.27 -27.95 0.45
C ALA A 211 -24.19 -27.17 1.40
N SER A 212 -24.55 -27.80 2.53
CA SER A 212 -25.35 -27.24 3.63
C SER A 212 -24.58 -26.31 4.58
N ALA A 213 -23.27 -26.16 4.40
CA ALA A 213 -22.48 -25.24 5.22
C ALA A 213 -22.88 -23.78 4.95
N PRO A 214 -22.80 -22.91 5.97
CA PRO A 214 -23.12 -21.49 5.79
C PRO A 214 -22.10 -20.82 4.86
N GLY A 215 -22.50 -19.70 4.26
CA GLY A 215 -21.69 -18.91 3.32
C GLY A 215 -20.23 -18.69 3.77
N PRO A 216 -19.96 -18.25 5.01
CA PRO A 216 -18.59 -18.08 5.51
C PRO A 216 -17.76 -19.37 5.49
N ALA A 217 -18.33 -20.51 5.85
CA ALA A 217 -17.64 -21.79 5.82
C ALA A 217 -17.30 -22.20 4.38
N ARG A 218 -18.24 -22.00 3.44
CA ARG A 218 -18.00 -22.24 1.99
C ARG A 218 -16.98 -21.27 1.39
N ALA A 219 -16.78 -20.10 2.00
CA ALA A 219 -15.74 -19.13 1.66
C ALA A 219 -14.38 -19.42 2.32
N GLY A 220 -14.27 -20.52 3.09
CA GLY A 220 -13.04 -20.96 3.76
C GLY A 220 -12.78 -20.28 5.10
N CYS A 221 -13.77 -19.61 5.70
CA CYS A 221 -13.66 -19.04 7.05
C CYS A 221 -13.70 -20.14 8.12
N ALA A 222 -13.11 -19.87 9.28
CA ALA A 222 -13.20 -20.75 10.44
C ALA A 222 -14.67 -20.96 10.84
N TRP A 223 -15.08 -22.23 10.97
CA TRP A 223 -16.45 -22.62 11.28
C TRP A 223 -16.45 -23.86 12.19
N PRO A 224 -17.28 -23.92 13.25
CA PRO A 224 -17.41 -25.12 14.06
C PRO A 224 -18.02 -26.25 13.24
N ARG A 225 -17.21 -27.24 12.85
CA ARG A 225 -17.59 -28.32 11.92
C ARG A 225 -18.77 -29.17 12.41
N ALA A 226 -19.03 -29.20 13.71
CA ALA A 226 -20.09 -30.00 14.34
C ALA A 226 -21.32 -29.21 14.79
N VAL A 227 -21.33 -27.88 14.64
CA VAL A 227 -22.44 -27.04 15.11
C VAL A 227 -23.18 -26.49 13.90
N GLN A 228 -24.35 -27.05 13.63
CA GLN A 228 -25.36 -26.33 12.86
C GLN A 228 -26.01 -25.33 13.81
N PRO A 229 -26.11 -24.04 13.43
CA PRO A 229 -26.83 -23.06 14.24
C PRO A 229 -28.26 -23.57 14.41
N PRO A 230 -28.83 -23.51 15.62
CA PRO A 230 -30.20 -23.94 15.83
C PRO A 230 -31.11 -23.17 14.86
N HIS A 231 -31.99 -23.90 14.18
CA HIS A 231 -32.93 -23.32 13.25
C HIS A 231 -33.77 -22.27 14.00
N ARG A 232 -33.81 -21.02 13.50
CA ARG A 232 -34.71 -20.03 14.10
C ARG A 232 -36.13 -20.56 14.01
N ARG A 233 -36.86 -20.54 15.13
CA ARG A 233 -38.29 -20.90 15.16
C ARG A 233 -39.01 -19.99 14.15
N ASN A 234 -39.73 -20.58 13.20
CA ASN A 234 -40.41 -19.90 12.08
C ASN A 234 -39.53 -19.31 10.98
N ALA A 235 -38.23 -19.65 10.90
CA ALA A 235 -37.49 -19.35 9.67
C ALA A 235 -38.04 -20.21 8.52
N PRO A 236 -38.26 -19.66 7.32
CA PRO A 236 -38.51 -20.49 6.15
C PRO A 236 -37.30 -21.39 5.89
N SER A 237 -37.53 -22.62 5.44
CA SER A 237 -36.46 -23.49 4.95
C SER A 237 -35.64 -22.72 3.91
N PRO A 238 -34.30 -22.75 3.97
CA PRO A 238 -33.49 -22.10 2.94
C PRO A 238 -33.90 -22.67 1.58
N PRO A 239 -34.16 -21.82 0.57
CA PRO A 239 -34.48 -22.31 -0.77
C PRO A 239 -33.35 -23.22 -1.25
N GLU A 240 -33.68 -24.28 -1.99
CA GLU A 240 -32.66 -25.07 -2.66
C GLU A 240 -31.80 -24.12 -3.51
N PRO A 241 -30.46 -24.19 -3.40
CA PRO A 241 -29.60 -23.29 -4.14
C PRO A 241 -29.83 -23.50 -5.63
N ASP A 242 -30.37 -22.50 -6.29
CA ASP A 242 -30.50 -22.50 -7.74
C ASP A 242 -29.11 -22.43 -8.40
N ALA A 243 -29.07 -22.65 -9.71
CA ALA A 243 -27.83 -22.64 -10.48
C ALA A 243 -27.06 -21.31 -10.36
N ARG A 244 -27.77 -20.19 -10.18
CA ARG A 244 -27.16 -18.85 -10.05
C ARG A 244 -26.46 -18.70 -8.70
N MET A 245 -27.12 -19.11 -7.60
CA MET A 245 -26.55 -19.10 -6.25
C MET A 245 -25.36 -20.04 -6.12
N ALA A 246 -25.42 -21.21 -6.76
CA ALA A 246 -24.31 -22.15 -6.81
C ALA A 246 -23.10 -21.54 -7.53
N ALA A 247 -23.31 -20.91 -8.69
CA ALA A 247 -22.27 -20.23 -9.45
C ALA A 247 -21.64 -19.07 -8.65
N ALA A 248 -22.46 -18.23 -8.01
CA ALA A 248 -22.00 -17.13 -7.17
C ALA A 248 -21.14 -17.63 -5.99
N SER A 249 -21.52 -18.77 -5.40
CA SER A 249 -20.79 -19.36 -4.26
C SER A 249 -19.45 -19.98 -4.67
N ALA A 250 -19.30 -20.43 -5.92
CA ALA A 250 -18.08 -21.04 -6.44
C ALA A 250 -17.02 -20.00 -6.85
N LEU A 251 -17.43 -18.77 -7.18
CA LEU A 251 -16.56 -17.71 -7.69
C LEU A 251 -15.30 -17.47 -6.83
N PRO A 252 -15.37 -17.31 -5.49
CA PRO A 252 -14.17 -17.07 -4.68
C PRO A 252 -13.15 -18.21 -4.77
N ALA A 253 -13.60 -19.45 -4.93
CA ALA A 253 -12.70 -20.60 -5.04
C ALA A 253 -11.88 -20.53 -6.34
N HIS A 254 -12.54 -20.20 -7.44
CA HIS A 254 -11.88 -20.06 -8.74
C HIS A 254 -10.86 -18.92 -8.74
N VAL A 255 -11.21 -17.75 -8.19
CA VAL A 255 -10.30 -16.62 -8.06
C VAL A 255 -9.07 -16.96 -7.22
N LEU A 256 -9.26 -17.59 -6.06
CA LEU A 256 -8.15 -17.97 -5.17
C LEU A 256 -7.26 -19.06 -5.79
N ARG A 257 -7.83 -20.03 -6.52
CA ARG A 257 -7.06 -21.03 -7.27
C ARG A 257 -6.24 -20.38 -8.38
N GLY A 258 -6.83 -19.45 -9.13
CA GLY A 258 -6.13 -18.70 -10.17
C GLY A 258 -4.93 -17.93 -9.63
N ALA A 259 -5.14 -17.17 -8.54
CA ALA A 259 -4.08 -16.43 -7.88
C ALA A 259 -2.97 -17.35 -7.32
N LYS A 260 -3.34 -18.50 -6.73
CA LYS A 260 -2.37 -19.51 -6.29
C LYS A 260 -1.55 -20.04 -7.46
N ALA A 261 -2.21 -20.46 -8.54
CA ALA A 261 -1.55 -21.03 -9.71
C ALA A 261 -0.58 -20.02 -10.36
N MET A 262 -0.95 -18.75 -10.48
CA MET A 262 -0.04 -17.69 -10.95
C MET A 262 1.20 -17.56 -10.07
N ARG A 263 1.02 -17.53 -8.74
CA ARG A 263 2.13 -17.44 -7.79
C ARG A 263 3.08 -18.63 -7.91
N ASP A 264 2.52 -19.81 -8.12
CA ASP A 264 3.29 -21.05 -8.23
C ASP A 264 3.90 -21.25 -9.65
N GLY A 265 3.66 -20.30 -10.57
CA GLY A 265 4.17 -20.33 -11.95
C GLY A 265 3.37 -21.24 -12.90
N ASP A 266 2.27 -21.83 -12.45
CA ASP A 266 1.39 -22.65 -13.28
C ASP A 266 0.37 -21.75 -14.01
N VAL A 267 0.85 -21.09 -15.06
CA VAL A 267 0.05 -20.15 -15.84
C VAL A 267 -1.15 -20.83 -16.50
N LYS A 268 -1.04 -22.12 -16.87
CA LYS A 268 -2.14 -22.87 -17.48
C LYS A 268 -3.27 -23.06 -16.47
N ALA A 269 -2.98 -23.58 -15.28
CA ALA A 269 -4.00 -23.76 -14.25
C ALA A 269 -4.59 -22.42 -13.79
N ALA A 270 -3.81 -21.33 -13.84
CA ALA A 270 -4.29 -19.99 -13.56
C ALA A 270 -5.34 -19.53 -14.59
N VAL A 271 -5.05 -19.66 -15.88
CA VAL A 271 -5.99 -19.33 -16.97
C VAL A 271 -7.26 -20.17 -16.87
N GLU A 272 -7.14 -21.48 -16.66
CA GLU A 272 -8.30 -22.38 -16.49
C GLU A 272 -9.17 -21.97 -15.30
N SER A 273 -8.55 -21.67 -14.16
CA SER A 273 -9.27 -21.20 -12.97
C SER A 273 -9.96 -19.85 -13.21
N GLN A 274 -9.32 -18.94 -13.93
CA GLN A 274 -9.85 -17.62 -14.20
C GLN A 274 -10.98 -17.64 -15.25
N VAL A 275 -10.92 -18.55 -16.24
CA VAL A 275 -12.03 -18.85 -17.15
C VAL A 275 -13.24 -19.34 -16.35
N ALA A 276 -13.04 -20.28 -15.43
CA ALA A 276 -14.12 -20.77 -14.57
C ALA A 276 -14.68 -19.66 -13.65
N ALA A 277 -13.85 -18.74 -13.16
CA ALA A 277 -14.30 -17.58 -12.39
C ALA A 277 -15.20 -16.65 -13.24
N ARG A 278 -14.78 -16.31 -14.46
CA ARG A 278 -15.59 -15.53 -15.40
C ARG A 278 -16.93 -16.21 -15.68
N ASP A 279 -16.90 -17.50 -16.01
CA ASP A 279 -18.10 -18.24 -16.36
C ASP A 279 -19.04 -18.35 -15.17
N ALA A 280 -18.53 -18.58 -13.95
CA ALA A 280 -19.32 -18.53 -12.73
C ALA A 280 -19.98 -17.16 -12.53
N ALA A 281 -19.27 -16.05 -12.77
CA ALA A 281 -19.85 -14.71 -12.67
C ALA A 281 -20.95 -14.46 -13.71
N LEU A 282 -20.80 -15.00 -14.93
CA LEU A 282 -21.82 -14.94 -15.98
C LEU A 282 -23.08 -15.74 -15.60
N HIS A 283 -22.90 -16.98 -15.13
CA HIS A 283 -24.00 -17.83 -14.69
C HIS A 283 -24.70 -17.26 -13.44
N ALA A 284 -23.97 -16.57 -12.58
CA ALA A 284 -24.51 -15.84 -11.43
C ALA A 284 -25.23 -14.53 -11.82
N GLU A 285 -25.24 -14.15 -13.11
CA GLU A 285 -25.79 -12.90 -13.63
C GLU A 285 -25.20 -11.66 -12.94
N GLN A 286 -23.89 -11.69 -12.69
CA GLN A 286 -23.13 -10.59 -12.10
C GLN A 286 -22.25 -9.94 -13.17
N PRO A 287 -22.81 -9.14 -14.09
CA PRO A 287 -22.11 -8.71 -15.29
C PRO A 287 -20.93 -7.77 -14.99
N ARG A 288 -20.99 -6.99 -13.91
CA ARG A 288 -19.84 -6.19 -13.45
C ARG A 288 -18.68 -7.08 -13.00
N ILE A 289 -18.98 -8.13 -12.23
CA ILE A 289 -17.96 -9.08 -11.76
C ILE A 289 -17.41 -9.88 -12.96
N ALA A 290 -18.24 -10.28 -13.90
CA ALA A 290 -17.78 -10.93 -15.13
C ALA A 290 -16.81 -10.03 -15.92
N ALA A 291 -17.08 -8.73 -16.05
CA ALA A 291 -16.16 -7.78 -16.69
C ALA A 291 -14.80 -7.72 -15.96
N ILE A 292 -14.81 -7.67 -14.62
CA ILE A 292 -13.57 -7.71 -13.82
C ILE A 292 -12.83 -9.03 -14.05
N MET A 293 -13.54 -10.16 -14.08
CA MET A 293 -12.92 -11.47 -14.32
C MET A 293 -12.34 -11.57 -15.74
N GLU A 294 -12.96 -10.96 -16.74
CA GLU A 294 -12.43 -10.84 -18.11
C GLU A 294 -11.15 -9.99 -18.12
N LEU A 295 -11.10 -8.84 -17.44
CA LEU A 295 -9.88 -8.03 -17.32
C LEU A 295 -8.72 -8.83 -16.70
N VAL A 296 -8.98 -9.55 -15.61
CA VAL A 296 -7.96 -10.40 -14.95
C VAL A 296 -7.54 -11.57 -15.85
N LEU A 297 -8.48 -12.20 -16.57
CA LEU A 297 -8.17 -13.26 -17.53
C LEU A 297 -7.26 -12.75 -18.66
N GLY A 298 -7.53 -11.55 -19.17
CA GLY A 298 -6.67 -10.89 -20.16
C GLY A 298 -5.24 -10.75 -19.65
N ALA A 299 -5.05 -10.35 -18.38
CA ALA A 299 -3.72 -10.23 -17.78
C ALA A 299 -3.01 -11.59 -17.69
N TYR A 300 -3.71 -12.64 -17.27
CA TYR A 300 -3.14 -13.99 -17.20
C TYR A 300 -2.74 -14.53 -18.57
N LEU A 301 -3.54 -14.26 -19.61
CA LEU A 301 -3.23 -14.63 -20.99
C LEU A 301 -2.00 -13.88 -21.52
N VAL A 302 -1.83 -12.59 -21.19
CA VAL A 302 -0.60 -11.85 -21.52
C VAL A 302 0.60 -12.49 -20.83
N SER A 303 0.50 -12.83 -19.54
CA SER A 303 1.56 -13.55 -18.82
C SER A 303 1.85 -14.93 -19.41
N ALA A 304 0.86 -15.58 -20.02
CA ALA A 304 1.02 -16.84 -20.75
C ALA A 304 1.64 -16.68 -22.15
N GLY A 305 1.82 -15.44 -22.62
CA GLY A 305 2.25 -15.15 -23.99
C GLY A 305 1.13 -15.21 -25.04
N ASP A 306 -0.11 -15.52 -24.67
CA ASP A 306 -1.27 -15.55 -25.58
C ASP A 306 -1.91 -14.15 -25.71
N ARG A 307 -1.15 -13.23 -26.32
CA ARG A 307 -1.61 -11.85 -26.57
C ARG A 307 -2.82 -11.79 -27.49
N ALA A 308 -2.97 -12.73 -28.43
CA ALA A 308 -4.08 -12.75 -29.38
C ALA A 308 -5.41 -13.05 -28.67
N THR A 309 -5.44 -14.04 -27.76
CA THR A 309 -6.63 -14.29 -26.94
C THR A 309 -6.84 -13.19 -25.91
N ALA A 310 -5.77 -12.65 -25.31
CA ALA A 310 -5.89 -11.52 -24.38
C ALA A 310 -6.60 -10.32 -25.00
N ARG A 311 -6.26 -9.93 -26.25
CA ARG A 311 -6.95 -8.86 -26.98
C ARG A 311 -8.45 -9.09 -27.09
N ARG A 312 -8.86 -10.30 -27.48
CA ARG A 312 -10.28 -10.67 -27.62
C ARG A 312 -10.99 -10.57 -26.27
N VAL A 313 -10.36 -11.03 -25.20
CA VAL A 313 -10.92 -10.98 -23.84
C VAL A 313 -11.04 -9.53 -23.35
N TYR A 314 -10.04 -8.68 -23.57
CA TYR A 314 -10.14 -7.27 -23.21
C TYR A 314 -11.21 -6.54 -24.03
N ALA A 315 -11.34 -6.80 -25.33
CA ALA A 315 -12.42 -6.25 -26.15
C ALA A 315 -13.81 -6.67 -25.64
N GLN A 316 -13.95 -7.92 -25.19
CA GLN A 316 -15.19 -8.41 -24.55
C GLN A 316 -15.48 -7.66 -23.24
N ALA A 317 -14.46 -7.46 -22.40
CA ALA A 317 -14.59 -6.72 -21.14
C ALA A 317 -15.02 -5.27 -21.38
N ILE A 318 -14.42 -4.59 -22.36
CA ILE A 318 -14.77 -3.21 -22.76
C ILE A 318 -16.22 -3.15 -23.23
N ALA A 319 -16.64 -4.05 -24.13
CA ALA A 319 -18.00 -4.10 -24.64
C ALA A 319 -19.02 -4.41 -23.54
N ARG A 320 -18.66 -5.25 -22.56
CA ARG A 320 -19.50 -5.53 -21.40
C ARG A 320 -19.60 -4.31 -20.49
N ALA A 321 -18.48 -3.68 -20.16
CA ALA A 321 -18.41 -2.47 -19.36
C ALA A 321 -19.27 -1.33 -19.96
N GLY A 322 -19.26 -1.18 -21.29
CA GLY A 322 -20.14 -0.24 -22.00
C GLY A 322 -21.62 -0.55 -21.82
N ARG A 323 -22.02 -1.84 -21.94
CA ARG A 323 -23.43 -2.25 -21.75
C ARG A 323 -23.95 -2.06 -20.33
N ILE A 324 -23.10 -2.20 -19.31
CA ILE A 324 -23.49 -2.04 -17.91
C ILE A 324 -23.24 -0.63 -17.34
N GLY A 325 -22.73 0.30 -18.15
CA GLY A 325 -22.49 1.68 -17.73
C GLY A 325 -21.35 1.85 -16.72
N THR A 326 -20.29 1.03 -16.80
CA THR A 326 -19.09 1.13 -15.94
C THR A 326 -17.87 1.58 -16.76
N PRO A 327 -17.77 2.87 -17.09
CA PRO A 327 -16.72 3.38 -17.99
C PRO A 327 -15.30 3.30 -17.38
N ASP A 328 -15.17 3.20 -16.06
CA ASP A 328 -13.91 2.90 -15.36
C ASP A 328 -13.33 1.53 -15.75
N LEU A 329 -14.18 0.50 -15.86
CA LEU A 329 -13.76 -0.83 -16.31
C LEU A 329 -13.42 -0.85 -17.81
N ALA A 330 -14.15 -0.07 -18.62
CA ALA A 330 -13.83 0.09 -20.03
C ALA A 330 -12.45 0.76 -20.20
N ALA A 331 -12.15 1.78 -19.40
CA ALA A 331 -10.86 2.45 -19.42
C ALA A 331 -9.70 1.50 -19.08
N GLN A 332 -9.87 0.64 -18.07
CA GLN A 332 -8.86 -0.38 -17.73
C GLN A 332 -8.61 -1.37 -18.88
N GLY A 333 -9.69 -1.82 -19.54
CA GLY A 333 -9.56 -2.69 -20.72
C GLY A 333 -8.83 -2.01 -21.87
N TRP A 334 -9.13 -0.74 -22.12
CA TRP A 334 -8.45 0.05 -23.16
C TRP A 334 -6.96 0.29 -22.85
N LEU A 335 -6.60 0.59 -21.60
CA LEU A 335 -5.20 0.69 -21.18
C LEU A 335 -4.44 -0.62 -21.43
N ALA A 336 -5.07 -1.75 -21.10
CA ALA A 336 -4.46 -3.06 -21.28
C ALA A 336 -4.27 -3.41 -22.78
N LEU A 337 -5.24 -3.06 -23.63
CA LEU A 337 -5.07 -3.16 -25.08
C LEU A 337 -3.95 -2.25 -25.57
N GLY A 338 -3.91 -0.99 -25.14
CA GLY A 338 -2.85 -0.05 -25.52
C GLY A 338 -1.44 -0.57 -25.18
N ALA A 339 -1.29 -1.21 -24.01
CA ALA A 339 -0.05 -1.84 -23.61
C ALA A 339 0.35 -3.04 -24.50
N ILE A 340 -0.62 -3.86 -24.90
CA ILE A 340 -0.38 -4.97 -25.84
C ILE A 340 0.06 -4.43 -27.20
N GLU A 341 -0.68 -3.46 -27.75
CA GLU A 341 -0.36 -2.91 -29.08
C GLU A 341 1.00 -2.22 -29.10
N LEU A 342 1.32 -1.48 -28.03
CA LEU A 342 2.63 -0.84 -27.90
C LEU A 342 3.75 -1.89 -27.84
N GLY A 343 3.54 -2.98 -27.07
CA GLY A 343 4.47 -4.09 -26.97
C GLY A 343 4.66 -4.87 -28.27
N ASP A 344 3.68 -4.85 -29.17
CA ASP A 344 3.74 -5.45 -30.51
C ASP A 344 4.25 -4.44 -31.57
N GLY A 345 4.55 -3.19 -31.17
CA GLY A 345 5.09 -2.15 -32.03
C GLY A 345 4.04 -1.35 -32.82
N ASP A 346 2.74 -1.63 -32.66
CA ASP A 346 1.67 -0.85 -33.27
C ASP A 346 1.38 0.39 -32.42
N ARG A 347 2.22 1.41 -32.60
CA ARG A 347 2.13 2.68 -31.86
C ARG A 347 0.85 3.47 -32.19
N THR A 348 0.28 3.28 -33.37
CA THR A 348 -0.98 3.94 -33.76
C THR A 348 -2.15 3.32 -33.01
N ALA A 349 -2.28 1.99 -33.02
CA ALA A 349 -3.31 1.29 -32.26
C ALA A 349 -3.15 1.51 -30.75
N ALA A 350 -1.90 1.51 -30.25
CA ALA A 350 -1.60 1.83 -28.85
C ALA A 350 -2.11 3.22 -28.45
N THR A 351 -1.79 4.24 -29.27
CA THR A 351 -2.24 5.61 -29.00
C THR A 351 -3.77 5.69 -29.00
N ASN A 352 -4.44 5.10 -29.99
CA ASN A 352 -5.89 5.11 -30.07
C ASN A 352 -6.52 4.46 -28.83
N ALA A 353 -5.99 3.32 -28.39
CA ALA A 353 -6.45 2.65 -27.19
C ALA A 353 -6.25 3.51 -25.93
N TYR A 354 -5.11 4.18 -25.78
CA TYR A 354 -4.87 5.09 -24.64
C TYR A 354 -5.78 6.33 -24.67
N VAL A 355 -6.11 6.87 -25.85
CA VAL A 355 -7.09 7.96 -26.00
C VAL A 355 -8.49 7.50 -25.58
N GLU A 356 -8.93 6.33 -26.04
CA GLU A 356 -10.22 5.73 -25.64
C GLU A 356 -10.27 5.46 -24.12
N ALA A 357 -9.16 5.01 -23.54
CA ALA A 357 -9.03 4.86 -22.09
C ALA A 357 -9.20 6.18 -21.35
N GLY A 358 -8.54 7.25 -21.81
CA GLY A 358 -8.64 8.58 -21.22
C GLY A 358 -10.08 9.11 -21.23
N GLY A 359 -10.73 9.05 -22.40
CA GLY A 359 -12.13 9.46 -22.54
C GLY A 359 -13.10 8.63 -21.69
N ALA A 360 -12.89 7.31 -21.58
CA ALA A 360 -13.70 6.46 -20.72
C ALA A 360 -13.48 6.77 -19.23
N ALA A 361 -12.23 6.94 -18.79
CA ALA A 361 -11.91 7.26 -17.40
C ALA A 361 -12.49 8.61 -16.96
N GLU A 362 -12.45 9.63 -17.83
CA GLU A 362 -13.08 10.93 -17.57
C GLU A 362 -14.60 10.82 -17.38
N ARG A 363 -15.28 10.09 -18.28
CA ARG A 363 -16.74 9.83 -18.14
C ARG A 363 -17.07 9.08 -16.85
N GLY A 364 -16.14 8.27 -16.35
CA GLY A 364 -16.29 7.52 -15.10
C GLY A 364 -15.85 8.25 -13.83
N GLY A 365 -15.36 9.49 -13.93
CA GLY A 365 -14.79 10.22 -12.79
C GLY A 365 -13.49 9.61 -12.24
N ALA A 366 -12.86 8.68 -12.97
CA ALA A 366 -11.60 8.07 -12.58
C ALA A 366 -10.42 8.96 -13.02
N LEU A 367 -10.31 10.16 -12.42
CA LEU A 367 -9.41 11.23 -12.87
C LEU A 367 -7.93 10.81 -12.93
N MET A 368 -7.44 10.09 -11.92
CA MET A 368 -6.07 9.55 -11.94
C MET A 368 -5.81 8.61 -13.11
N LEU A 369 -6.80 7.78 -13.45
CA LEU A 369 -6.69 6.85 -14.58
C LEU A 369 -6.71 7.59 -15.92
N ALA A 370 -7.51 8.65 -16.01
CA ALA A 370 -7.56 9.52 -17.17
C ALA A 370 -6.22 10.24 -17.40
N ILE A 371 -5.62 10.82 -16.34
CA ILE A 371 -4.29 11.47 -16.41
C ILE A 371 -3.27 10.48 -16.96
N GLU A 372 -3.23 9.27 -16.43
CA GLU A 372 -2.26 8.26 -16.86
C GLU A 372 -2.48 7.83 -18.32
N ALA A 373 -3.73 7.62 -18.73
CA ALA A 373 -4.07 7.27 -20.10
C ALA A 373 -3.63 8.36 -21.10
N TRP A 374 -3.92 9.63 -20.82
CA TRP A 374 -3.51 10.76 -21.63
C TRP A 374 -1.98 10.94 -21.65
N ARG A 375 -1.32 10.73 -20.50
CA ARG A 375 0.14 10.77 -20.38
C ARG A 375 0.80 9.71 -21.27
N MET A 376 0.26 8.49 -21.26
CA MET A 376 0.74 7.37 -22.07
C MET A 376 0.50 7.61 -23.57
N ALA A 377 -0.67 8.09 -23.96
CA ALA A 377 -0.95 8.49 -25.35
C ALA A 377 0.05 9.56 -25.84
N GLY A 378 0.32 10.57 -25.02
CA GLY A 378 1.29 11.63 -25.34
C GLY A 378 2.73 11.11 -25.43
N ARG A 379 3.13 10.19 -24.55
CA ARG A 379 4.45 9.54 -24.60
C ARG A 379 4.65 8.80 -25.92
N VAL A 380 3.69 7.97 -26.33
CA VAL A 380 3.78 7.20 -27.59
C VAL A 380 3.94 8.13 -28.79
N ARG A 381 3.18 9.23 -28.84
CA ARG A 381 3.29 10.23 -29.93
C ARG A 381 4.62 10.97 -29.93
N ALA A 382 5.16 11.31 -28.76
CA ALA A 382 6.49 11.92 -28.65
C ALA A 382 7.58 10.96 -29.14
N ASP A 383 7.48 9.68 -28.78
CA ASP A 383 8.43 8.66 -29.22
C ASP A 383 8.36 8.40 -30.74
N ASP A 384 7.25 8.79 -31.39
CA ASP A 384 7.05 8.82 -32.86
C ASP A 384 7.48 10.13 -33.53
N GLY A 385 7.93 11.13 -32.76
CA GLY A 385 8.30 12.46 -33.26
C GLY A 385 7.10 13.37 -33.59
N ASP A 386 5.88 13.00 -33.19
CA ASP A 386 4.68 13.85 -33.32
C ASP A 386 4.49 14.71 -32.07
N ASP A 387 5.38 15.69 -31.90
CA ASP A 387 5.41 16.59 -30.75
C ASP A 387 4.10 17.39 -30.59
N ALA A 388 3.44 17.70 -31.71
CA ALA A 388 2.18 18.41 -31.72
C ALA A 388 1.07 17.57 -31.08
N GLN A 389 0.95 16.28 -31.43
CA GLN A 389 0.00 15.39 -30.76
C GLN A 389 0.39 15.10 -29.32
N ALA A 390 1.68 14.87 -29.05
CA ALA A 390 2.16 14.63 -27.69
C ALA A 390 1.76 15.78 -26.74
N THR A 391 1.98 17.02 -27.19
CA THR A 391 1.63 18.23 -26.45
C THR A 391 0.13 18.30 -26.17
N ARG A 392 -0.72 18.02 -27.16
CA ARG A 392 -2.19 18.02 -26.97
C ARG A 392 -2.62 16.99 -25.92
N MET A 393 -2.06 15.79 -25.94
CA MET A 393 -2.40 14.74 -24.98
C MET A 393 -1.94 15.11 -23.56
N TRP A 394 -0.74 15.69 -23.40
CA TRP A 394 -0.29 16.15 -22.08
C TRP A 394 -1.06 17.35 -21.55
N GLN A 395 -1.49 18.27 -22.42
CA GLN A 395 -2.40 19.35 -22.05
C GLN A 395 -3.73 18.81 -21.53
N GLN A 396 -4.28 17.77 -22.17
CA GLN A 396 -5.48 17.10 -21.68
C GLN A 396 -5.24 16.46 -20.31
N ALA A 397 -4.09 15.81 -20.10
CA ALA A 397 -3.73 15.26 -18.79
C ALA A 397 -3.65 16.35 -17.70
N LEU A 398 -3.06 17.51 -18.00
CA LEU A 398 -3.02 18.66 -17.09
C LEU A 398 -4.42 19.20 -16.78
N ALA A 399 -5.27 19.37 -17.80
CA ALA A 399 -6.64 19.82 -17.61
C ALA A 399 -7.49 18.84 -16.75
N VAL A 400 -7.15 17.55 -16.76
CA VAL A 400 -7.74 16.57 -15.83
C VAL A 400 -7.19 16.75 -14.42
N ALA A 401 -5.87 16.94 -14.27
CA ALA A 401 -5.23 17.15 -12.98
C ALA A 401 -5.72 18.42 -12.28
N ASP A 402 -5.96 19.51 -13.01
CA ASP A 402 -6.48 20.77 -12.45
C ASP A 402 -7.89 20.62 -11.84
N ARG A 403 -8.64 19.57 -12.20
CA ARG A 403 -9.94 19.25 -11.61
C ARG A 403 -9.85 18.44 -10.32
N MET A 404 -8.66 17.92 -9.99
CA MET A 404 -8.43 17.25 -8.72
C MET A 404 -8.11 18.31 -7.67
N GLU A 405 -8.98 18.51 -6.69
CA GLU A 405 -8.67 19.35 -5.53
C GLU A 405 -7.44 18.79 -4.77
N PRO A 406 -6.57 19.65 -4.22
CA PRO A 406 -5.34 19.25 -3.53
C PRO A 406 -5.54 18.44 -2.24
#